data_AF-A0A917CH51-F1
#
_entry.id   AF-A0A917CH51-F1
#
_cell.length_a   1.000
_cell.length_b   1.000
_cell.length_c   1.000
_cell.angle_alpha   90.00
_cell.angle_beta   90.00
_cell.angle_gamma   90.00
#
_symmetry.space_group_name_H-M   'P 1'
#
loop_
_entity.id
_entity.type
_entity.pdbx_description
1 polymer ?
#
loop_
_entity_poly.entity_id
_entity_poly.type
_entity_poly.pdbx_seq_one_letter_code
_entity_poly.pdbx_strand_id
1 'polypeptide(L)'
;MSTPFLRFLLAACLAAGTAAAQTPPSPVLAQAEQALSAARQANAATLAPDALARAEAAWSAAEAAGARGKNKEAERQALRARRLAEAAAAEARYLALKERVEAKVSENAALRRELLVTGGERP
;
A
#
# COMPACT_ATOMS: atom_id res chain seq x y z
N MET A 1 0.95 -56.87 -23.14
CA MET A 1 1.70 -55.88 -23.96
C MET A 1 1.05 -54.52 -23.71
N SER A 2 1.45 -53.82 -22.65
CA SER A 2 2.64 -52.95 -22.51
C SER A 2 2.39 -51.53 -23.02
N THR A 3 1.87 -50.66 -22.16
CA THR A 3 2.24 -49.23 -22.13
C THR A 3 2.28 -48.67 -20.68
N PRO A 4 3.07 -49.25 -19.74
CA PRO A 4 3.33 -48.61 -18.45
C PRO A 4 4.28 -47.40 -18.58
N PHE A 5 4.99 -47.27 -19.70
CA PHE A 5 6.01 -46.24 -19.95
C PHE A 5 5.45 -44.81 -20.00
N LEU A 6 4.22 -44.63 -20.50
CA LEU A 6 3.62 -43.29 -20.66
C LEU A 6 3.23 -42.64 -19.32
N ARG A 7 2.91 -43.46 -18.32
CA ARG A 7 2.55 -42.99 -16.97
C ARG A 7 3.76 -42.60 -16.14
N PHE A 8 4.89 -43.28 -16.34
CA PHE A 8 6.15 -42.94 -15.67
C PHE A 8 6.74 -41.62 -16.17
N LEU A 9 6.56 -41.28 -17.45
CA LEU A 9 7.08 -40.04 -18.01
C LEU A 9 6.33 -38.79 -17.51
N LEU A 10 5.01 -38.90 -17.27
CA LEU A 10 4.21 -37.78 -16.72
C LEU A 10 4.47 -37.54 -15.23
N ALA A 11 4.86 -38.58 -14.48
CA ALA A 11 5.24 -38.45 -13.07
C ALA A 11 6.65 -37.84 -12.87
N ALA A 12 7.55 -38.04 -13.83
CA ALA A 12 8.92 -37.52 -13.75
C ALA A 12 9.02 -36.00 -14.03
N CYS A 13 8.13 -35.43 -14.86
CA CYS A 13 8.11 -33.99 -15.11
C CYS A 13 7.44 -33.16 -14.00
N LEU A 14 6.66 -33.77 -13.10
CA LEU A 14 6.02 -33.04 -11.98
C LEU A 14 6.93 -32.90 -10.74
N ALA A 15 8.11 -33.53 -10.74
CA ALA A 15 9.02 -33.54 -9.59
C ALA A 15 10.21 -32.55 -9.70
N ALA A 16 10.34 -31.82 -10.81
CA ALA A 16 11.54 -31.02 -11.13
C ALA A 16 11.37 -29.49 -11.01
N GLY A 17 10.27 -29.00 -10.44
CA GLY A 17 10.12 -27.60 -10.02
C GLY A 17 9.17 -27.60 -8.83
N THR A 18 9.50 -27.12 -7.65
CA THR A 18 10.25 -25.91 -7.34
C THR A 18 10.86 -26.04 -5.94
N ALA A 19 12.03 -26.66 -5.83
CA ALA A 19 12.91 -26.44 -4.69
C ALA A 19 13.84 -25.25 -4.96
N ALA A 20 13.28 -24.15 -5.50
CA ALA A 20 13.92 -22.86 -5.28
C ALA A 20 13.67 -22.58 -3.81
N ALA A 21 14.66 -22.87 -2.97
CA ALA A 21 14.69 -22.42 -1.59
C ALA A 21 14.53 -20.90 -1.63
N GLN A 22 13.28 -20.43 -1.58
CA GLN A 22 12.95 -19.04 -1.35
C GLN A 22 13.53 -18.74 0.02
N THR A 23 14.69 -18.11 0.00
CA THR A 23 15.23 -17.46 1.18
C THR A 23 14.10 -16.60 1.71
N PRO A 24 13.69 -16.75 2.98
CA PRO A 24 12.56 -16.01 3.51
C PRO A 24 12.76 -14.52 3.22
N PRO A 25 11.73 -13.80 2.76
CA PRO A 25 11.86 -12.40 2.39
C PRO A 25 12.47 -11.65 3.57
N SER A 26 13.46 -10.80 3.29
CA SER A 26 14.08 -9.96 4.32
C SER A 26 12.98 -9.24 5.10
N PRO A 27 13.04 -9.18 6.45
CA PRO A 27 12.00 -8.54 7.25
C PRO A 27 11.76 -7.08 6.83
N VAL A 28 12.76 -6.42 6.23
CA VAL A 28 12.64 -5.07 5.69
C VAL A 28 11.71 -5.00 4.48
N LEU A 29 11.75 -6.00 3.59
CA LEU A 29 10.85 -6.07 2.43
C LEU A 29 9.40 -6.26 2.88
N ALA A 30 9.15 -7.19 3.80
CA ALA A 30 7.82 -7.44 4.35
C ALA A 30 7.23 -6.18 5.02
N GLN A 31 8.05 -5.44 5.78
CA GLN A 31 7.61 -4.19 6.40
C GLN A 31 7.31 -3.08 5.38
N ALA A 32 8.06 -3.00 4.29
CA ALA A 32 7.81 -2.04 3.23
C ALA A 32 6.51 -2.33 2.48
N GLU A 33 6.25 -3.60 2.18
CA GLU A 33 4.98 -4.05 1.59
C GLU A 33 3.79 -3.76 2.52
N GLN A 34 3.93 -4.06 3.81
CA GLN A 34 2.93 -3.71 4.82
C GLN A 34 2.67 -2.20 4.85
N ALA A 35 3.71 -1.36 4.83
CA ALA A 35 3.55 0.10 4.82
C ALA A 35 2.84 0.60 3.55
N LEU A 36 3.15 0.04 2.37
CA LEU A 36 2.44 0.35 1.13
C LEU A 36 0.96 -0.03 1.21
N SER A 37 0.65 -1.21 1.77
CA SER A 37 -0.73 -1.62 1.99
C SER A 37 -1.46 -0.64 2.92
N ALA A 38 -0.81 -0.17 3.99
CA ALA A 38 -1.37 0.81 4.91
C ALA A 38 -1.59 2.18 4.25
N ALA A 39 -0.70 2.62 3.37
CA ALA A 39 -0.87 3.84 2.59
C ALA A 39 -2.07 3.75 1.64
N ARG A 40 -2.23 2.60 0.96
CA ARG A 40 -3.40 2.34 0.11
C ARG A 40 -4.70 2.32 0.91
N GLN A 41 -4.71 1.66 2.07
CA GLN A 41 -5.87 1.64 2.99
C GLN A 41 -6.21 3.04 3.53
N ALA A 42 -5.23 3.93 3.63
CA ALA A 42 -5.45 5.34 3.98
C ALA A 42 -5.97 6.19 2.80
N ASN A 43 -6.31 5.58 1.66
CA ASN A 43 -6.67 6.26 0.41
C ASN A 43 -5.61 7.23 -0.11
N ALA A 44 -4.32 6.93 0.11
CA ALA A 44 -3.24 7.76 -0.42
C ALA A 44 -3.26 7.87 -1.95
N ALA A 45 -3.81 6.89 -2.67
CA ALA A 45 -3.96 6.98 -4.13
C ALA A 45 -4.84 8.16 -4.58
N THR A 46 -5.79 8.58 -3.73
CA THR A 46 -6.69 9.70 -4.02
C THR A 46 -6.23 10.97 -3.33
N LEU A 47 -5.85 10.88 -2.06
CA LEU A 47 -5.56 12.05 -1.23
C LEU A 47 -4.10 12.50 -1.32
N ALA A 48 -3.16 11.59 -1.54
CA ALA A 48 -1.72 11.88 -1.58
C ALA A 48 -1.01 11.11 -2.72
N PRO A 49 -1.47 11.25 -3.99
CA PRO A 49 -1.05 10.41 -5.11
C PRO A 49 0.47 10.48 -5.36
N ASP A 50 1.05 11.68 -5.30
CA ASP A 50 2.48 11.89 -5.52
C ASP A 50 3.33 11.21 -4.43
N ALA A 51 2.85 11.22 -3.17
CA ALA A 51 3.53 10.57 -2.07
C ALA A 51 3.51 9.05 -2.22
N LEU A 52 2.35 8.48 -2.60
CA LEU A 52 2.23 7.05 -2.88
C LEU A 52 3.09 6.63 -4.07
N ALA A 53 3.10 7.40 -5.16
CA ALA A 53 3.90 7.11 -6.34
C ALA A 53 5.42 7.06 -6.03
N ARG A 54 5.92 7.95 -5.17
CA ARG A 54 7.31 7.90 -4.70
C ARG A 54 7.62 6.62 -3.90
N ALA A 55 6.69 6.18 -3.07
CA ALA A 55 6.84 4.95 -2.30
C ALA A 55 6.87 3.71 -3.22
N GLU A 56 5.97 3.67 -4.20
CA GLU A 56 5.88 2.58 -5.18
C GLU A 56 7.10 2.54 -6.11
N ALA A 57 7.63 3.70 -6.52
CA ALA A 57 8.88 3.77 -7.29
C ALA A 57 10.07 3.22 -6.49
N ALA A 58 10.17 3.53 -5.19
CA ALA A 58 11.22 2.97 -4.33
C ALA A 58 11.05 1.45 -4.13
N TRP A 59 9.81 0.97 -4.05
CA TRP A 59 9.53 -0.47 -3.96
C TRP A 59 9.91 -1.22 -5.24
N SER A 60 9.54 -0.69 -6.40
CA SER A 60 9.95 -1.26 -7.69
C SER A 60 11.49 -1.31 -7.82
N ALA A 61 12.19 -0.29 -7.33
CA ALA A 61 13.66 -0.31 -7.27
C ALA A 61 14.20 -1.40 -6.31
N ALA A 62 13.51 -1.69 -5.21
CA ALA A 62 13.86 -2.78 -4.29
C ALA A 62 13.67 -4.15 -4.95
N GLU A 63 12.56 -4.37 -5.63
CA GLU A 63 12.27 -5.60 -6.37
C GLU A 63 13.30 -5.83 -7.48
N ALA A 64 13.62 -4.78 -8.26
CA ALA A 64 14.63 -4.84 -9.31
C ALA A 64 16.04 -5.16 -8.76
N ALA A 65 16.40 -4.61 -7.60
CA ALA A 65 17.67 -4.93 -6.94
C ALA A 65 17.69 -6.39 -6.41
N GLY A 66 16.57 -6.86 -5.84
CA GLY A 66 16.41 -8.23 -5.37
C GLY A 66 16.51 -9.24 -6.50
N ALA A 67 15.87 -8.98 -7.63
CA ALA A 67 15.95 -9.82 -8.84
C ALA A 67 17.38 -9.92 -9.41
N ARG A 68 18.23 -8.92 -9.16
CA ARG A 68 19.65 -8.91 -9.54
C ARG A 68 20.57 -9.54 -8.49
N GLY A 69 20.03 -10.13 -7.42
CA GLY A 69 20.79 -10.69 -6.30
C GLY A 69 21.45 -9.64 -5.41
N LYS A 70 21.11 -8.36 -5.56
CA LYS A 70 21.72 -7.25 -4.81
C LYS A 70 20.98 -7.01 -3.49
N ASN A 71 21.03 -7.99 -2.59
CA ASN A 71 20.22 -8.02 -1.37
C ASN A 71 20.35 -6.76 -0.49
N LYS A 72 21.57 -6.27 -0.26
CA LYS A 72 21.78 -5.01 0.50
C LYS A 72 21.20 -3.78 -0.18
N GLU A 73 21.20 -3.74 -1.51
CA GLU A 73 20.61 -2.63 -2.26
C GLU A 73 19.08 -2.72 -2.22
N ALA A 74 18.52 -3.92 -2.36
CA ALA A 74 17.10 -4.19 -2.19
C ALA A 74 16.60 -3.75 -0.80
N GLU A 75 17.33 -4.09 0.26
CA GLU A 75 16.98 -3.68 1.63
C GLU A 75 17.02 -2.16 1.82
N ARG A 76 18.01 -1.46 1.23
CA ARG A 76 18.07 0.01 1.29
C ARG A 76 16.87 0.64 0.58
N GLN A 77 16.52 0.14 -0.60
CA GLN A 77 15.37 0.64 -1.36
C GLN A 77 14.05 0.30 -0.67
N ALA A 78 13.93 -0.89 -0.07
CA ALA A 78 12.77 -1.30 0.71
C ALA A 78 12.58 -0.41 1.95
N LEU A 79 13.66 -0.10 2.68
CA LEU A 79 13.60 0.83 3.81
C LEU A 79 13.14 2.23 3.36
N ARG A 80 13.60 2.69 2.19
CA ARG A 80 13.16 3.95 1.60
C ARG A 80 11.67 3.90 1.23
N ALA A 81 11.23 2.81 0.59
CA ALA A 81 9.83 2.59 0.24
C ALA A 81 8.94 2.60 1.49
N ARG A 82 9.37 1.92 2.56
CA ARG A 82 8.66 1.91 3.85
C ARG A 82 8.43 3.32 4.39
N ARG A 83 9.48 4.12 4.51
CA ARG A 83 9.38 5.50 5.03
C ARG A 83 8.50 6.40 4.16
N LEU A 84 8.61 6.27 2.83
CA LEU A 84 7.77 7.02 1.90
C LEU A 84 6.31 6.60 1.97
N ALA A 85 6.04 5.30 2.15
CA ALA A 85 4.68 4.79 2.31
C ALA A 85 4.06 5.24 3.64
N GLU A 86 4.82 5.20 4.74
CA GLU A 86 4.39 5.75 6.04
C GLU A 86 4.05 7.24 5.93
N ALA A 87 4.88 8.02 5.22
CA ALA A 87 4.61 9.43 4.96
C ALA A 87 3.34 9.62 4.11
N ALA A 88 3.17 8.86 3.03
CA ALA A 88 1.97 8.92 2.18
C ALA A 88 0.69 8.56 2.97
N ALA A 89 0.75 7.56 3.85
CA ALA A 89 -0.36 7.20 4.73
C ALA A 89 -0.71 8.33 5.70
N ALA A 90 0.30 8.96 6.30
CA ALA A 90 0.10 10.08 7.23
C ALA A 90 -0.49 11.31 6.53
N GLU A 91 0.02 11.65 5.35
CA GLU A 91 -0.46 12.75 4.52
C GLU A 91 -1.92 12.54 4.10
N ALA A 92 -2.26 11.34 3.63
CA ALA A 92 -3.63 10.99 3.26
C ALA A 92 -4.59 11.10 4.45
N ARG A 93 -4.20 10.58 5.62
CA ARG A 93 -4.99 10.72 6.86
C ARG A 93 -5.18 12.18 7.25
N TYR A 94 -4.12 12.98 7.17
CA TYR A 94 -4.18 14.41 7.47
C TYR A 94 -5.18 15.14 6.56
N LEU A 95 -5.12 14.90 5.25
CA LEU A 95 -6.02 15.52 4.28
C LEU A 95 -7.48 15.09 4.50
N ALA A 96 -7.72 13.80 4.77
CA ALA A 96 -9.06 13.30 5.12
C ALA A 96 -9.61 13.95 6.40
N LEU A 97 -8.77 14.14 7.42
CA LEU A 97 -9.20 14.84 8.64
C LEU A 97 -9.49 16.31 8.37
N LYS A 98 -8.64 16.98 7.58
CA LYS A 98 -8.82 18.38 7.22
C LYS A 98 -10.17 18.61 6.54
N GLU A 99 -10.51 17.79 5.55
CA GLU A 99 -11.79 17.86 4.84
C GLU A 99 -12.99 17.68 5.79
N ARG A 100 -12.90 16.73 6.73
CA ARG A 100 -13.96 16.53 7.74
C ARG A 100 -14.12 17.74 8.66
N VAL A 101 -13.02 18.37 9.06
CA VAL A 101 -13.05 19.59 9.88
C VAL A 101 -13.72 20.72 9.11
N GLU A 102 -13.34 20.94 7.85
CA GLU A 102 -13.93 21.97 7.00
C GLU A 102 -15.43 21.74 6.77
N ALA A 103 -15.85 20.49 6.53
CA ALA A 103 -17.26 20.13 6.43
C ALA A 103 -18.03 20.48 7.71
N LYS A 104 -17.50 20.13 8.89
CA LYS A 104 -18.15 20.46 10.17
C LYS A 104 -18.19 21.95 10.48
N VAL A 105 -17.16 22.70 10.09
CA VAL A 105 -17.16 24.16 10.19
C VAL A 105 -18.27 24.76 9.32
N SER A 106 -18.42 24.28 8.08
CA SER A 106 -19.45 24.76 7.15
C SER A 106 -20.87 24.44 7.63
N GLU A 107 -21.08 23.23 8.16
CA GLU A 107 -22.35 22.77 8.74
C GLU A 107 -22.72 23.63 9.96
N ASN A 108 -21.77 23.87 10.87
CA ASN A 108 -22.02 24.71 12.04
C ASN A 108 -22.37 26.16 11.65
N ALA A 109 -21.69 26.71 10.65
CA ALA A 109 -22.00 28.03 10.12
C ALA A 109 -23.40 28.09 9.49
N ALA A 110 -23.84 27.03 8.80
CA ALA A 110 -25.19 26.94 8.23
C ALA A 110 -26.26 26.89 9.33
N LEU A 111 -26.09 26.02 10.33
CA LEU A 111 -27.01 25.91 11.47
C LEU A 111 -27.14 27.22 12.25
N ARG A 112 -26.04 27.96 12.44
CA ARG A 112 -26.08 29.29 13.07
C ARG A 112 -26.93 30.28 12.28
N ARG A 113 -26.85 30.26 10.95
CA ARG A 113 -27.69 31.14 10.10
C ARG A 113 -29.17 30.75 10.21
N GLU A 114 -29.47 29.46 10.16
CA GLU A 114 -30.84 28.95 10.31
C GLU A 114 -31.46 29.32 11.65
N LEU A 115 -30.71 29.19 12.75
CA LEU A 115 -31.18 29.58 14.09
C LEU A 115 -31.43 31.09 14.21
N LEU A 116 -30.64 31.93 13.54
CA LEU A 116 -30.86 33.38 13.54
C LEU A 116 -32.12 33.77 12.76
N VAL A 117 -32.40 33.09 11.64
CA VAL A 117 -33.61 33.33 10.84
C VAL A 117 -34.85 32.81 11.55
N THR A 118 -34.85 31.54 11.97
CA THR A 118 -36.01 30.87 12.57
C THR A 118 -36.26 31.28 14.02
N GLY A 119 -35.20 31.67 14.74
CA GLY A 119 -35.29 32.18 16.12
C GLY A 119 -35.78 33.62 16.21
N GLY A 120 -35.71 34.39 15.12
CA GLY A 120 -36.26 35.75 15.02
C GLY A 120 -37.77 35.79 14.69
N GLU A 121 -38.36 34.66 14.27
CA GLU A 121 -39.78 34.54 13.91
C GLU A 121 -40.68 34.01 15.03
N ARG A 122 -40.17 33.84 16.26
CA ARG A 122 -41.03 33.52 17.41
C ARG A 122 -41.67 34.82 17.96
N PRO A 123 -43.01 34.97 17.91
CA PRO A 123 -43.72 36.12 18.46
C PRO A 123 -43.66 36.20 19.99
#